data_AF-A0A1I6MSK4-F1
#
_entry.id   AF-A0A1I6MSK4-F1
#
_cell.length_a   1.000
_cell.length_b   1.000
_cell.length_c   1.000
_cell.angle_alpha   90.00
_cell.angle_beta   90.00
_cell.angle_gamma   90.00
#
_symmetry.space_group_name_H-M   'P 1'
#
loop_
_entity.id
_entity.type
_entity.pdbx_description
1 polymer ?
#
loop_
_entity_poly.entity_id
_entity_poly.type
_entity_poly.pdbx_seq_one_letter_code
_entity_poly.pdbx_strand_id
1 'polypeptide(L)'
;MPKPALSLKLRFAIAVFLLGTVTAFASASDSIPRQARIKDIASVEGIRDNQLVGYGIIVGLNGTGDSQQTTFPTQTLAAMLLRMGVSVPAGQIRVANLAAVFVSATLPPFARPGTRIDITASSAGDAKSLEGGMLLLTPLYGADGKIYAQAQGSLVVGGYAVTVNGNTKQMNHPTTARIPYGATVERAVPTEIETSKQFTLLLNDADFRSAQAMATAINAELARPAAHAIDSRRITLNVAQGQAVPELLARVEAIEVPFYPRAKVTVNERTGTVVIGGTVVLQPVSILHGGLSVNVVSEFQTSQPNPFAQGTTQTVQQTRVETRDKPVSRIELKQGATVDDLVRNLQTIGASARDVISILQAMKSAGALEAEIEVL
;
A
#
# COMPACT_ATOMS: atom_id res chain seq x y z
N MET A 1 -16.64 -72.71 -38.21
CA MET A 1 -17.56 -71.85 -37.43
C MET A 1 -17.08 -70.40 -37.55
N PRO A 2 -17.80 -69.51 -38.25
CA PRO A 2 -17.38 -68.14 -38.50
C PRO A 2 -17.83 -67.19 -37.37
N LYS A 3 -16.98 -66.21 -37.04
CA LYS A 3 -17.26 -65.14 -36.06
C LYS A 3 -18.34 -64.19 -36.61
N PRO A 4 -19.30 -63.71 -35.80
CA PRO A 4 -20.31 -62.77 -36.28
C PRO A 4 -19.69 -61.39 -36.49
N ALA A 5 -19.85 -60.85 -37.70
CA ALA A 5 -19.46 -59.50 -38.04
C ALA A 5 -20.43 -58.49 -37.40
N LEU A 6 -19.94 -57.71 -36.44
CA LEU A 6 -20.68 -56.60 -35.83
C LEU A 6 -20.98 -55.55 -36.91
N SER A 7 -22.25 -55.16 -37.06
CA SER A 7 -22.70 -54.28 -38.15
C SER A 7 -22.10 -52.88 -38.06
N LEU A 8 -21.78 -52.31 -39.22
CA LEU A 8 -21.11 -51.02 -39.41
C LEU A 8 -21.83 -49.84 -38.69
N LYS A 9 -23.15 -49.96 -38.49
CA LYS A 9 -23.97 -48.97 -37.78
C LYS A 9 -23.65 -48.88 -36.29
N LEU A 10 -23.25 -49.98 -35.65
CA LEU A 10 -22.92 -49.99 -34.22
C LEU A 10 -21.53 -49.40 -33.95
N ARG A 11 -20.59 -49.54 -34.90
CA ARG A 11 -19.27 -48.88 -34.84
C ARG A 11 -19.40 -47.36 -35.02
N PHE A 12 -20.34 -46.89 -35.84
CA PHE A 12 -20.61 -45.46 -36.01
C PHE A 12 -21.28 -44.84 -34.77
N ALA A 13 -22.17 -45.56 -34.10
CA ALA A 13 -22.81 -45.10 -32.87
C ALA A 13 -21.82 -44.95 -31.70
N ILE A 14 -20.85 -45.86 -31.57
CA ILE A 14 -19.79 -45.78 -30.54
C ILE A 14 -18.80 -44.65 -30.84
N ALA A 15 -18.49 -44.40 -32.12
CA ALA A 15 -17.63 -43.28 -32.53
C ALA A 15 -18.30 -41.91 -32.28
N VAL A 16 -19.62 -41.80 -32.48
CA VAL A 16 -20.38 -40.57 -32.18
C VAL A 16 -20.54 -40.35 -30.67
N PHE A 17 -20.63 -41.42 -29.88
CA PHE A 17 -20.69 -41.32 -28.41
C PHE A 17 -19.32 -40.99 -27.77
N LEU A 18 -18.21 -41.44 -28.36
CA LEU A 18 -16.86 -41.05 -27.91
C LEU A 18 -16.46 -39.63 -28.34
N LEU A 19 -17.07 -39.07 -29.38
CA LEU A 19 -16.77 -37.71 -29.86
C LEU A 19 -17.66 -36.62 -29.21
N GLY A 20 -18.69 -37.02 -28.45
CA GLY A 20 -19.63 -36.12 -27.76
C GLY A 20 -19.29 -35.77 -26.31
N THR A 21 -18.17 -36.25 -25.77
CA THR A 21 -17.79 -36.06 -24.35
C THR A 21 -16.48 -35.30 -24.13
N VAL A 22 -15.98 -34.58 -25.15
CA VAL A 22 -15.00 -33.51 -24.95
C VAL A 22 -15.78 -32.21 -24.74
N THR A 23 -16.53 -32.16 -23.64
CA THR A 23 -17.08 -30.92 -23.12
C THR A 23 -15.92 -30.00 -22.75
N ALA A 24 -16.01 -28.79 -23.26
CA ALA A 24 -15.08 -27.70 -23.06
C ALA A 24 -14.76 -27.49 -21.57
N PHE A 25 -13.56 -27.90 -21.16
CA PHE A 25 -12.85 -27.18 -20.12
C PHE A 25 -12.28 -25.91 -20.76
N ALA A 26 -13.13 -24.91 -20.91
CA ALA A 26 -12.67 -23.54 -20.95
C ALA A 26 -12.02 -23.29 -19.58
N SER A 27 -10.70 -23.44 -19.51
CA SER A 27 -9.92 -22.98 -18.37
C SER A 27 -10.12 -21.48 -18.28
N ALA A 28 -11.11 -21.06 -17.49
CA ALA A 28 -11.10 -19.74 -16.90
C ALA A 28 -9.72 -19.58 -16.27
N SER A 29 -8.99 -18.56 -16.68
CA SER A 29 -7.77 -18.12 -16.04
C SER A 29 -8.13 -17.61 -14.64
N ASP A 30 -8.50 -18.53 -13.75
CA ASP A 30 -8.66 -18.24 -12.34
C ASP A 30 -7.25 -17.90 -11.86
N SER A 31 -7.08 -16.64 -11.45
CA SER A 31 -5.89 -16.14 -10.80
C SER A 31 -5.45 -17.16 -9.74
N ILE A 32 -4.24 -17.70 -9.88
CA ILE A 32 -3.69 -18.67 -8.91
C ILE A 32 -3.84 -18.04 -7.52
N PRO A 33 -4.60 -18.67 -6.59
CA PRO A 33 -4.82 -18.09 -5.28
C PRO A 33 -3.46 -17.99 -4.58
N ARG A 34 -3.08 -16.78 -4.20
CA ARG A 34 -1.88 -16.59 -3.38
C ARG A 34 -2.25 -16.99 -1.96
N GLN A 35 -1.54 -17.95 -1.38
CA GLN A 35 -1.69 -18.25 0.04
C GLN A 35 -1.00 -17.17 0.86
N ALA A 36 -1.72 -16.59 1.80
CA ALA A 36 -1.21 -15.63 2.75
C ALA A 36 -1.79 -15.91 4.13
N ARG A 37 -1.01 -15.63 5.18
CA ARG A 37 -1.52 -15.76 6.55
C ARG A 37 -2.48 -14.62 6.85
N ILE A 38 -3.50 -14.89 7.66
CA ILE A 38 -4.49 -13.87 8.03
C ILE A 38 -3.82 -12.60 8.58
N LYS A 39 -2.78 -12.71 9.42
CA LYS A 39 -2.05 -11.56 9.95
C LYS A 39 -1.34 -10.68 8.91
N ASP A 40 -1.05 -11.23 7.73
CA ASP A 40 -0.36 -10.51 6.66
C ASP A 40 -1.34 -9.75 5.75
N ILE A 41 -2.64 -10.12 5.77
CA ILE A 41 -3.68 -9.56 4.87
C ILE A 41 -4.88 -8.95 5.60
N ALA A 42 -4.94 -9.05 6.92
CA ALA A 42 -6.01 -8.50 7.74
C ALA A 42 -5.48 -7.96 9.07
N SER A 43 -6.24 -7.03 9.65
CA SER A 43 -6.03 -6.45 10.97
C SER A 43 -7.27 -6.66 11.83
N VAL A 44 -7.13 -6.60 13.16
CA VAL A 44 -8.30 -6.68 14.05
C VAL A 44 -8.88 -5.28 14.24
N GLU A 45 -10.18 -5.13 14.04
CA GLU A 45 -10.88 -3.87 14.28
C GLU A 45 -10.70 -3.42 15.74
N GLY A 46 -10.36 -2.14 15.91
CA GLY A 46 -10.11 -1.54 17.22
C GLY A 46 -8.69 -1.73 17.75
N ILE A 47 -7.89 -2.64 17.19
CA ILE A 47 -6.44 -2.75 17.50
C ILE A 47 -5.68 -1.86 16.54
N ARG A 48 -5.37 -0.63 16.96
CA ARG A 48 -4.63 0.33 16.13
C ARG A 48 -3.64 1.15 16.93
N ASP A 49 -2.65 1.65 16.20
CA ASP A 49 -1.77 2.71 16.67
C ASP A 49 -2.55 4.02 16.82
N ASN A 50 -2.23 4.79 17.86
CA ASN A 50 -2.84 6.09 18.11
C ASN A 50 -1.78 7.17 18.05
N GLN A 51 -2.02 8.20 17.23
CA GLN A 51 -1.11 9.32 17.09
C GLN A 51 -1.25 10.25 18.30
N LEU A 52 -0.11 10.64 18.86
CA LEU A 52 -0.02 11.62 19.93
C LEU A 52 0.72 12.85 19.42
N VAL A 53 0.28 14.02 19.88
CA VAL A 53 0.91 15.31 19.59
C VAL A 53 1.09 16.11 20.86
N GLY A 54 2.24 16.77 20.97
CA GLY A 54 2.53 17.71 22.03
C GLY A 54 3.21 18.95 21.49
N TYR A 55 3.23 19.98 22.32
CA TYR A 55 3.94 21.22 22.05
C TYR A 55 4.89 21.48 23.21
N GLY A 56 6.18 21.57 22.90
CA GLY A 56 7.26 21.57 23.87
C GLY A 56 8.31 22.63 23.58
N ILE A 57 9.29 22.72 24.48
CA ILE A 57 10.44 23.62 24.34
C ILE A 57 11.71 22.79 24.40
N ILE A 58 12.61 23.06 23.46
CA ILE A 58 13.98 22.57 23.49
C ILE A 58 14.88 23.65 24.06
N VAL A 59 15.79 23.25 24.95
CA VAL A 59 16.80 24.12 25.56
C VAL A 59 18.20 23.64 25.23
N GLY A 60 19.21 24.49 25.45
CA GLY A 60 20.62 24.12 25.29
C GLY A 60 21.13 24.21 23.84
N LEU A 61 20.38 24.87 22.95
CA LEU A 61 20.83 25.14 21.59
C LEU A 61 21.94 26.19 21.59
N ASN A 62 22.94 26.04 20.70
CA ASN A 62 24.10 26.93 20.62
C ASN A 62 23.84 28.13 19.70
N GLY A 63 22.86 28.98 20.03
CA GLY A 63 22.49 30.13 19.21
C GLY A 63 21.72 29.78 17.92
N THR A 64 21.29 28.52 17.78
CA THR A 64 20.54 28.00 16.62
C THR A 64 19.04 27.86 16.87
N GLY A 65 18.56 28.32 18.04
CA GLY A 65 17.15 28.35 18.39
C GLY A 65 16.36 29.40 17.60
N ASP A 66 15.12 29.61 18.03
CA ASP A 66 14.19 30.54 17.39
C ASP A 66 14.67 32.00 17.51
N SER A 67 14.22 32.85 16.59
CA SER A 67 14.48 34.28 16.63
C SER A 67 13.50 35.00 17.56
N GLN A 68 13.89 36.20 18.02
CA GLN A 68 13.06 37.06 18.88
C GLN A 68 11.75 37.52 18.22
N GLN A 69 11.58 37.30 16.91
CA GLN A 69 10.34 37.60 16.19
C GLN A 69 9.25 36.56 16.48
N THR A 70 9.62 35.38 16.99
CA THR A 70 8.66 34.35 17.41
C THR A 70 8.20 34.59 18.85
N THR A 71 6.89 34.74 19.05
CA THR A 71 6.30 35.00 20.38
C THR A 71 5.96 33.74 21.16
N PHE A 72 5.80 32.60 20.49
CA PHE A 72 5.37 31.35 21.12
C PHE A 72 6.41 30.74 22.09
N PRO A 73 7.73 30.71 21.81
CA PRO A 73 8.71 30.08 22.71
C PRO A 73 8.84 30.80 24.06
N THR A 74 8.83 32.14 24.06
CA THR A 74 8.95 32.94 25.30
C THR A 74 7.74 32.78 26.21
N GLN A 75 6.53 32.80 25.64
CA GLN A 75 5.28 32.60 26.38
C GLN A 75 5.22 31.20 27.01
N THR A 76 5.63 30.19 26.26
CA THR A 76 5.61 28.79 26.72
C THR A 76 6.59 28.58 27.86
N LEU A 77 7.79 29.15 27.75
CA LEU A 77 8.79 29.06 28.81
C LEU A 77 8.34 29.81 30.05
N ALA A 78 7.77 31.01 29.89
CA ALA A 78 7.21 31.78 31.00
C ALA A 78 6.08 31.00 31.71
N ALA A 79 5.19 30.35 30.95
CA ALA A 79 4.12 29.53 31.52
C ALA A 79 4.66 28.28 32.25
N MET A 80 5.70 27.63 31.71
CA MET A 80 6.37 26.51 32.38
C MET A 80 7.05 26.97 33.68
N LEU A 81 7.79 28.06 33.65
CA LEU A 81 8.44 28.64 34.84
C LEU A 81 7.42 29.03 35.89
N LEU A 82 6.30 29.63 35.48
CA LEU A 82 5.21 30.00 36.38
C LEU A 82 4.60 28.79 37.09
N ARG A 83 4.42 27.65 36.38
CA ARG A 83 3.99 26.38 36.99
C ARG A 83 5.00 25.81 38.00
N MET A 84 6.28 26.15 37.84
CA MET A 84 7.34 25.81 38.79
C MET A 84 7.53 26.85 39.90
N GLY A 85 6.66 27.86 39.98
CA GLY A 85 6.71 28.90 41.00
C GLY A 85 7.66 30.07 40.69
N VAL A 86 8.20 30.15 39.47
CA VAL A 86 9.13 31.21 39.05
C VAL A 86 8.42 32.15 38.07
N SER A 87 8.24 33.41 38.46
CA SER A 87 7.65 34.42 37.58
C SER A 87 8.74 35.18 36.83
N VAL A 88 8.80 35.03 35.51
CA VAL A 88 9.74 35.75 34.63
C VAL A 88 8.96 36.56 33.60
N PRO A 89 9.23 37.88 33.47
CA PRO A 89 8.65 38.68 32.39
C PRO A 89 9.13 38.15 31.03
N ALA A 90 8.19 37.78 30.14
CA ALA A 90 8.51 37.14 28.86
C ALA A 90 9.50 37.91 27.99
N GLY A 91 9.51 39.26 28.07
CA GLY A 91 10.43 40.12 27.32
C GLY A 91 11.91 40.05 27.74
N GLN A 92 12.24 39.42 28.86
CA GLN A 92 13.63 39.26 29.33
C GLN A 92 14.25 37.93 28.86
N ILE A 93 13.46 37.03 28.27
CA ILE A 93 13.91 35.70 27.84
C ILE A 93 14.61 35.83 26.48
N ARG A 94 15.86 35.35 26.40
CA ARG A 94 16.58 35.23 25.13
C ARG A 94 16.28 33.89 24.47
N VAL A 95 15.63 33.92 23.31
CA VAL A 95 15.20 32.71 22.57
C VAL A 95 16.27 32.06 21.70
N ALA A 96 17.43 32.70 21.47
CA ALA A 96 18.45 32.15 20.58
C ALA A 96 18.98 30.74 20.98
N ASN A 97 18.81 30.35 22.25
CA ASN A 97 19.20 29.03 22.78
C ASN A 97 17.99 28.12 23.08
N LEU A 98 16.81 28.52 22.60
CA LEU A 98 15.53 27.88 22.84
C LEU A 98 14.81 27.65 21.51
N ALA A 99 14.08 26.56 21.37
CA ALA A 99 13.20 26.37 20.22
C ALA A 99 11.85 25.82 20.67
N ALA A 100 10.77 26.39 20.16
CA ALA A 100 9.45 25.79 20.25
C ALA A 100 9.36 24.63 19.25
N VAL A 101 8.84 23.49 19.70
CA VAL A 101 8.71 22.30 18.86
C VAL A 101 7.36 21.62 18.98
N PHE A 102 6.91 21.08 17.86
CA PHE A 102 5.89 20.04 17.86
C PHE A 102 6.55 18.69 18.07
N VAL A 103 6.01 17.92 19.02
CA VAL A 103 6.45 16.57 19.33
C VAL A 103 5.36 15.62 18.87
N SER A 104 5.70 14.66 18.03
CA SER A 104 4.81 13.59 17.60
C SER A 104 5.30 12.25 18.11
N ALA A 105 4.37 11.37 18.45
CA ALA A 105 4.65 10.01 18.86
C ALA A 105 3.54 9.07 18.40
N THR A 106 3.89 7.81 18.16
CA THR A 106 2.92 6.76 17.91
C THR A 106 2.77 5.92 19.17
N LEU A 107 1.57 5.89 19.74
CA LEU A 107 1.21 5.03 20.86
C LEU A 107 0.74 3.66 20.32
N PRO A 108 1.53 2.58 20.49
CA PRO A 108 1.12 1.28 20.01
C PRO A 108 -0.08 0.74 20.80
N PRO A 109 -0.89 -0.15 20.20
CA PRO A 109 -1.97 -0.81 20.91
C PRO A 109 -1.43 -1.59 22.12
N PHE A 110 -2.23 -1.68 23.18
CA PHE A 110 -1.87 -2.34 24.45
C PHE A 110 -0.68 -1.75 25.21
N ALA A 111 -0.19 -0.57 24.82
CA ALA A 111 0.81 0.14 25.60
C ALA A 111 0.30 0.38 27.03
N ARG A 112 1.12 0.02 28.02
CA ARG A 112 0.78 0.15 29.45
C ARG A 112 1.51 1.35 30.05
N PRO A 113 1.02 1.89 31.18
CA PRO A 113 1.77 2.89 31.93
C PRO A 113 3.20 2.42 32.22
N GLY A 114 4.18 3.28 31.96
CA GLY A 114 5.61 2.96 32.05
C GLY A 114 6.26 2.46 30.75
N THR A 115 5.49 2.09 29.72
CA THR A 115 6.04 1.77 28.39
C THR A 115 6.76 2.99 27.82
N ARG A 116 7.98 2.77 27.30
CA ARG A 116 8.74 3.81 26.60
C ARG A 116 8.43 3.77 25.10
N ILE A 117 8.20 4.94 24.51
CA ILE A 117 7.93 5.10 23.08
C ILE A 117 8.87 6.14 22.48
N ASP A 118 9.17 5.98 21.20
CA ASP A 118 9.96 6.93 20.44
C ASP A 118 9.15 8.17 20.10
N ILE A 119 9.83 9.31 20.02
CA ILE A 119 9.23 10.57 19.63
C ILE A 119 10.07 11.27 18.56
N THR A 120 9.38 12.06 17.76
CA THR A 120 9.98 12.96 16.78
C THR A 120 9.63 14.39 17.17
N ALA A 121 10.63 15.25 17.23
CA ALA A 121 10.46 16.67 17.49
C ALA A 121 10.83 17.46 16.24
N SER A 122 9.97 18.41 15.87
CA SER A 122 10.17 19.29 14.74
C SER A 122 9.99 20.74 15.16
N SER A 123 10.85 21.64 14.67
CA SER A 123 10.73 23.07 14.92
C SER A 123 9.33 23.58 14.56
N ALA A 124 8.69 24.28 15.49
CA ALA A 124 7.44 25.00 15.27
C ALA A 124 7.70 26.45 14.85
N GLY A 125 8.89 26.99 15.17
CA GLY A 125 9.35 28.33 14.82
C GLY A 125 10.40 28.32 13.72
N ASP A 126 11.28 29.31 13.77
CA ASP A 126 12.32 29.60 12.78
C ASP A 126 13.74 29.16 13.23
N ALA A 127 13.83 28.26 14.21
CA ALA A 127 15.08 27.66 14.63
C ALA A 127 15.90 27.11 13.45
N LYS A 128 17.20 27.39 13.46
CA LYS A 128 18.16 26.98 12.42
C LYS A 128 18.58 25.51 12.57
N SER A 129 18.67 25.02 13.81
CA SER A 129 19.06 23.64 14.13
C SER A 129 18.60 23.26 15.53
N LEU A 130 18.14 22.01 15.68
CA LEU A 130 17.80 21.40 16.97
C LEU A 130 18.97 20.59 17.58
N GLU A 131 20.15 20.65 16.95
CA GLU A 131 21.33 19.88 17.36
C GLU A 131 21.82 20.28 18.75
N GLY A 132 22.18 19.27 19.56
CA GLY A 132 22.66 19.46 20.93
C GLY A 132 21.60 19.88 21.93
N GLY A 133 20.35 20.07 21.50
CA GLY A 133 19.25 20.46 22.36
C GLY A 133 18.75 19.34 23.28
N MET A 134 17.99 19.73 24.29
CA MET A 134 17.22 18.86 25.17
C MET A 134 15.76 19.30 25.20
N LEU A 135 14.84 18.37 24.93
CA LEU A 135 13.40 18.57 25.06
C LEU A 135 13.02 18.55 26.54
N LEU A 136 12.40 19.63 27.01
CA LEU A 136 11.80 19.69 28.34
C LEU A 136 10.52 18.86 28.42
N LEU A 137 10.14 18.50 29.65
CA LEU A 137 8.95 17.69 29.91
C LEU A 137 7.72 18.24 29.18
N THR A 138 7.23 17.47 28.22
CA THR A 138 6.17 17.86 27.29
C THR A 138 5.05 16.83 27.32
N PRO A 139 3.82 17.20 27.70
CA PRO A 139 2.68 16.28 27.64
C PRO A 139 2.29 16.01 26.19
N LEU A 140 2.00 14.74 25.88
CA LEU A 140 1.51 14.29 24.58
C LEU A 140 0.03 13.93 24.66
N TYR A 141 -0.76 14.60 23.83
CA TYR A 141 -2.20 14.51 23.76
C TYR A 141 -2.64 13.58 22.63
N GLY A 142 -3.68 12.79 22.89
CA GLY A 142 -4.41 12.09 21.83
C GLY A 142 -5.41 13.01 21.14
N ALA A 143 -6.10 12.48 20.12
CA ALA A 143 -7.16 13.20 19.41
C ALA A 143 -8.36 13.58 20.29
N ASP A 144 -8.49 12.96 21.47
CA ASP A 144 -9.51 13.27 22.47
C ASP A 144 -9.12 14.44 23.40
N GLY A 145 -7.96 15.06 23.18
CA GLY A 145 -7.44 16.19 23.97
C GLY A 145 -6.92 15.79 25.35
N LYS A 146 -6.79 14.50 25.65
CA LYS A 146 -6.29 14.00 26.93
C LYS A 146 -4.85 13.51 26.83
N ILE A 147 -4.12 13.57 27.94
CA ILE A 147 -2.70 13.18 28.01
C ILE A 147 -2.57 11.66 28.08
N TYR A 148 -1.80 11.08 27.16
CA TYR A 148 -1.49 9.64 27.15
C TYR A 148 -0.03 9.33 27.47
N ALA A 149 0.88 10.25 27.17
CA ALA A 149 2.30 10.08 27.43
C ALA A 149 2.98 11.41 27.79
N GLN A 150 4.14 11.33 28.41
CA GLN A 150 5.01 12.48 28.70
C GLN A 150 6.36 12.29 28.01
N ALA A 151 6.78 13.29 27.24
CA ALA A 151 8.00 13.31 26.44
C ALA A 151 9.08 14.16 27.09
N GLN A 152 10.32 13.68 27.10
CA GLN A 152 11.52 14.42 27.50
C GLN A 152 12.79 13.73 26.99
N GLY A 153 13.88 14.48 26.81
CA GLY A 153 15.19 13.89 26.56
C GLY A 153 16.08 14.68 25.61
N SER A 154 17.32 14.22 25.47
CA SER A 154 18.31 14.78 24.54
C SER A 154 17.96 14.43 23.10
N LEU A 155 18.11 15.39 22.19
CA LEU A 155 17.80 15.19 20.78
C LEU A 155 18.94 14.54 20.02
N VAL A 156 18.58 13.64 19.11
CA VAL A 156 19.48 13.09 18.10
C VAL A 156 19.02 13.60 16.73
N VAL A 157 19.82 14.49 16.13
CA VAL A 157 19.59 15.02 14.79
C VAL A 157 20.38 14.15 13.80
N GLY A 158 19.72 13.68 12.74
CA GLY A 158 20.37 12.87 11.69
C GLY A 158 21.03 13.69 10.58
N GLY A 159 21.08 15.01 10.71
CA GLY A 159 21.48 15.95 9.66
C GLY A 159 22.34 17.09 10.18
N TYR A 160 23.11 17.70 9.28
CA TYR A 160 23.93 18.86 9.59
C TYR A 160 23.95 19.83 8.40
N ALA A 161 24.00 21.12 8.71
CA ALA A 161 24.09 22.19 7.73
C ALA A 161 25.37 22.99 8.00
N VAL A 162 26.27 23.05 7.02
CA VAL A 162 27.48 23.86 7.10
C VAL A 162 27.40 24.96 6.06
N THR A 163 27.52 26.20 6.51
CA THR A 163 27.65 27.37 5.64
C THR A 163 29.10 27.83 5.66
N VAL A 164 29.77 27.79 4.50
CA VAL A 164 31.13 28.31 4.32
C VAL A 164 31.12 29.29 3.15
N ASN A 165 31.54 30.54 3.39
CA ASN A 165 31.65 31.57 2.36
C ASN A 165 30.38 31.78 1.51
N GLY A 166 29.21 31.72 2.14
CA GLY A 166 27.90 31.88 1.46
C GLY A 166 27.39 30.62 0.76
N ASN A 167 28.17 29.55 0.68
CA ASN A 167 27.72 28.25 0.19
C ASN A 167 27.24 27.38 1.36
N THR A 168 25.96 27.01 1.32
CA THR A 168 25.34 26.10 2.31
C THR A 168 25.30 24.70 1.73
N LYS A 169 26.01 23.77 2.37
CA LYS A 169 25.86 22.34 2.11
C LYS A 169 25.05 21.74 3.26
N GLN A 170 23.82 21.33 2.94
CA GLN A 170 22.90 20.72 3.89
C GLN A 170 22.66 19.26 3.50
N MET A 171 22.86 18.35 4.45
CA MET A 171 22.47 16.95 4.33
C MET A 171 21.42 16.65 5.41
N ASN A 172 20.25 16.16 4.99
CA ASN A 172 19.05 15.97 5.82
C ASN A 172 18.43 17.28 6.38
N HIS A 173 17.51 17.16 7.33
CA HIS A 173 16.76 18.28 7.92
C HIS A 173 17.25 18.57 9.36
N PRO A 174 18.00 19.67 9.61
CA PRO A 174 18.54 20.00 10.94
C PRO A 174 17.46 20.49 11.94
N THR A 175 16.26 20.78 11.44
CA THR A 175 15.09 21.24 12.21
C THR A 175 14.19 20.10 12.68
N THR A 176 14.59 18.85 12.45
CA THR A 176 13.88 17.65 12.89
C THR A 176 14.86 16.74 13.64
N ALA A 177 14.44 16.26 14.80
CA ALA A 177 15.21 15.30 15.58
C ALA A 177 14.34 14.19 16.12
N ARG A 178 14.98 13.05 16.42
CA ARG A 178 14.35 11.91 17.08
C ARG A 178 14.89 11.81 18.50
N ILE A 179 14.03 11.39 19.42
CA ILE A 179 14.42 11.00 20.78
C ILE A 179 13.94 9.55 20.97
N PRO A 180 14.83 8.57 20.78
CA PRO A 180 14.51 7.17 21.04
C PRO A 180 14.10 6.97 22.49
N TYR A 181 13.01 6.23 22.74
CA TYR A 181 12.45 5.99 24.08
C TYR A 181 12.21 7.29 24.89
N GLY A 182 11.99 8.41 24.17
CA GLY A 182 11.88 9.76 24.72
C GLY A 182 10.55 10.06 25.39
N ALA A 183 9.51 9.24 25.21
CA ALA A 183 8.27 9.38 25.94
C ALA A 183 7.94 8.17 26.79
N THR A 184 7.30 8.43 27.94
CA THR A 184 6.76 7.41 28.84
C THR A 184 5.24 7.49 28.80
N VAL A 185 4.60 6.34 28.59
CA VAL A 185 3.14 6.23 28.61
C VAL A 185 2.65 6.39 30.04
N GLU A 186 1.70 7.30 30.25
CA GLU A 186 1.05 7.56 31.54
C GLU A 186 -0.31 6.86 31.62
N ARG A 187 -0.96 6.71 30.48
CA ARG A 187 -2.32 6.17 30.40
C ARG A 187 -2.45 5.21 29.23
N ALA A 188 -3.00 4.03 29.50
CA ALA A 188 -3.36 3.08 28.46
C ALA A 188 -4.62 3.52 27.70
N VAL A 189 -4.71 3.13 26.43
CA VAL A 189 -5.97 3.22 25.68
C VAL A 189 -6.85 2.05 26.12
N PRO A 190 -8.09 2.29 26.62
CA PRO A 190 -8.99 1.21 26.97
C PRO A 190 -9.24 0.34 25.74
N THR A 191 -8.80 -0.92 25.78
CA THR A 191 -9.04 -1.90 24.72
C THR A 191 -9.71 -3.10 25.36
N GLU A 192 -11.02 -3.24 25.16
CA GLU A 192 -11.87 -4.26 25.79
C GLU A 192 -11.75 -5.61 25.07
N ILE A 193 -10.55 -6.17 24.99
CA ILE A 193 -10.34 -7.47 24.33
C ILE A 193 -10.82 -8.62 25.22
N GLU A 194 -10.63 -8.55 26.53
CA GLU A 194 -10.94 -9.70 27.39
C GLU A 194 -12.45 -9.91 27.59
N THR A 195 -13.27 -8.87 27.42
CA THR A 195 -14.73 -8.91 27.64
C THR A 195 -15.55 -9.04 26.36
N SER A 196 -14.92 -8.85 25.19
CA SER A 196 -15.62 -8.86 23.90
C SER A 196 -15.99 -10.29 23.49
N LYS A 197 -17.29 -10.52 23.28
CA LYS A 197 -17.83 -11.81 22.79
C LYS A 197 -17.63 -11.99 21.28
N GLN A 198 -17.35 -10.91 20.57
CA GLN A 198 -17.21 -10.86 19.13
C GLN A 198 -16.11 -9.88 18.75
N PHE A 199 -15.31 -10.26 17.76
CA PHE A 199 -14.28 -9.44 17.13
C PHE A 199 -14.58 -9.28 15.65
N THR A 200 -14.07 -8.22 15.05
CA THR A 200 -14.09 -8.05 13.60
C THR A 200 -12.66 -8.08 13.09
N LEU A 201 -12.41 -8.88 12.06
CA LEU A 201 -11.21 -8.82 11.24
C LEU A 201 -11.50 -7.95 10.02
N LEU A 202 -10.57 -7.05 9.71
CA LEU A 202 -10.59 -6.12 8.60
C LEU A 202 -9.54 -6.55 7.58
N LEU A 203 -9.97 -7.04 6.42
CA LEU A 203 -9.07 -7.24 5.28
C LEU A 203 -8.44 -5.92 4.84
N ASN A 204 -7.16 -5.98 4.48
CA ASN A 204 -6.40 -4.83 3.97
C ASN A 204 -6.93 -4.39 2.60
N ASP A 205 -7.23 -5.36 1.72
CA ASP A 205 -7.81 -5.15 0.40
C ASP A 205 -9.26 -5.64 0.34
N ALA A 206 -10.15 -4.83 -0.23
CA ALA A 206 -11.57 -5.14 -0.29
C ALA A 206 -11.89 -6.15 -1.40
N ASP A 207 -12.30 -7.35 -1.02
CA ASP A 207 -12.69 -8.43 -1.95
C ASP A 207 -13.62 -9.46 -1.28
N PHE A 208 -14.76 -9.75 -1.91
CA PHE A 208 -15.74 -10.70 -1.39
C PHE A 208 -15.25 -12.16 -1.46
N ARG A 209 -14.48 -12.54 -2.48
CA ARG A 209 -13.95 -13.92 -2.59
C ARG A 209 -12.98 -14.20 -1.43
N SER A 210 -12.08 -13.26 -1.17
CA SER A 210 -11.10 -13.31 -0.06
C SER A 210 -11.79 -13.31 1.30
N ALA A 211 -12.79 -12.45 1.52
CA ALA A 211 -13.55 -12.41 2.78
C ALA A 211 -14.26 -13.74 3.07
N GLN A 212 -14.94 -14.30 2.06
CA GLN A 212 -15.64 -15.57 2.18
C GLN A 212 -14.67 -16.74 2.40
N ALA A 213 -13.54 -16.76 1.68
CA ALA A 213 -12.52 -17.78 1.84
C ALA A 213 -11.89 -17.73 3.24
N MET A 214 -11.61 -16.53 3.75
CA MET A 214 -11.09 -16.34 5.11
C MET A 214 -12.07 -16.86 6.16
N ALA A 215 -13.35 -16.49 6.09
CA ALA A 215 -14.36 -16.98 7.04
C ALA A 215 -14.49 -18.51 7.00
N THR A 216 -14.43 -19.10 5.80
CA THR A 216 -14.50 -20.57 5.62
C THR A 216 -13.28 -21.27 6.22
N ALA A 217 -12.08 -20.74 5.99
CA ALA A 217 -10.84 -21.27 6.55
C ALA A 217 -10.80 -21.17 8.08
N ILE A 218 -11.25 -20.05 8.65
CA ILE A 218 -11.38 -19.89 10.10
C ILE A 218 -12.34 -20.93 10.68
N ASN A 219 -13.50 -21.14 10.05
CA ASN A 219 -14.49 -22.13 10.51
C ASN A 219 -13.96 -23.56 10.43
N ALA A 220 -13.17 -23.87 9.40
CA ALA A 220 -12.51 -25.17 9.24
C ALA A 220 -11.48 -25.42 10.35
N GLU A 221 -10.61 -24.43 10.62
CA GLU A 221 -9.57 -24.53 11.65
C GLU A 221 -10.17 -24.64 13.07
N LEU A 222 -11.25 -23.88 13.35
CA LEU A 222 -11.91 -23.89 14.66
C LEU A 222 -12.95 -25.00 14.81
N ALA A 223 -13.20 -25.79 13.76
CA ALA A 223 -14.22 -26.84 13.71
C ALA A 223 -15.62 -26.40 14.20
N ARG A 224 -15.97 -25.12 14.01
CA ARG A 224 -17.25 -24.53 14.43
C ARG A 224 -17.58 -23.30 13.59
N PRO A 225 -18.86 -22.89 13.47
CA PRO A 225 -19.25 -21.64 12.80
C PRO A 225 -18.90 -20.43 13.68
N ALA A 226 -17.62 -20.10 13.76
CA ALA A 226 -17.11 -18.97 14.53
C ALA A 226 -17.05 -17.67 13.71
N ALA A 227 -16.81 -17.76 12.41
CA ALA A 227 -16.54 -16.62 11.54
C ALA A 227 -17.55 -16.45 10.40
N HIS A 228 -17.92 -15.20 10.14
CA HIS A 228 -18.85 -14.83 9.07
C HIS A 228 -18.39 -13.54 8.37
N ALA A 229 -18.27 -13.58 7.05
CA ALA A 229 -18.04 -12.39 6.22
C ALA A 229 -19.32 -11.54 6.18
N ILE A 230 -19.21 -10.27 6.60
CA ILE A 230 -20.31 -9.30 6.60
C ILE A 230 -20.32 -8.51 5.29
N ASP A 231 -19.14 -8.08 4.85
CA ASP A 231 -18.93 -7.36 3.59
C ASP A 231 -17.56 -7.70 2.99
N SER A 232 -17.14 -6.96 1.96
CA SER A 232 -15.87 -7.18 1.25
C SER A 232 -14.61 -6.95 2.10
N ARG A 233 -14.73 -6.40 3.31
CA ARG A 233 -13.60 -6.16 4.23
C ARG A 233 -13.78 -6.75 5.61
N ARG A 234 -15.02 -6.79 6.14
CA ARG A 234 -15.31 -7.16 7.53
C ARG A 234 -15.68 -8.63 7.65
N ILE A 235 -14.96 -9.34 8.50
CA ILE A 235 -15.25 -10.70 8.91
C ILE A 235 -15.45 -10.70 10.42
N THR A 236 -16.64 -11.06 10.88
CA THR A 236 -16.92 -11.21 12.32
C THR A 236 -16.39 -12.55 12.81
N LEU A 237 -15.89 -12.60 14.05
CA LEU A 237 -15.32 -13.75 14.74
C LEU A 237 -15.93 -13.84 16.15
N ASN A 238 -16.66 -14.91 16.44
CA ASN A 238 -17.32 -15.15 17.71
C ASN A 238 -16.44 -15.97 18.66
N VAL A 239 -16.24 -15.46 19.87
CA VAL A 239 -15.46 -16.13 20.91
C VAL A 239 -16.33 -17.11 21.68
N ALA A 240 -15.87 -18.35 21.86
CA ALA A 240 -16.57 -19.34 22.67
C ALA A 240 -16.45 -19.01 24.16
N GLN A 241 -17.44 -19.40 24.98
CA GLN A 241 -17.39 -19.19 26.42
C GLN A 241 -16.18 -19.92 27.03
N GLY A 242 -15.42 -19.23 27.88
CA GLY A 242 -14.21 -19.76 28.53
C GLY A 242 -12.98 -19.84 27.63
N GLN A 243 -13.05 -19.41 26.36
CA GLN A 243 -11.91 -19.37 25.47
C GLN A 243 -11.06 -18.12 25.72
N ALA A 244 -9.73 -18.30 25.88
CA ALA A 244 -8.81 -17.18 25.98
C ALA A 244 -8.70 -16.45 24.64
N VAL A 245 -9.05 -15.16 24.60
CA VAL A 245 -9.02 -14.35 23.37
C VAL A 245 -7.63 -14.28 22.74
N PRO A 246 -6.53 -14.08 23.49
CA PRO A 246 -5.19 -14.08 22.89
C PRO A 246 -4.84 -15.39 22.19
N GLU A 247 -5.25 -16.53 22.75
CA GLU A 247 -5.02 -17.85 22.15
C GLU A 247 -5.84 -18.03 20.86
N LEU A 248 -7.11 -17.62 20.88
CA LEU A 248 -7.98 -17.64 19.70
C LEU A 248 -7.40 -16.77 18.57
N LEU A 249 -7.02 -15.53 18.87
CA LEU A 249 -6.46 -14.61 17.88
C LEU A 249 -5.14 -15.15 17.32
N ALA A 250 -4.24 -15.67 18.17
CA ALA A 250 -2.99 -16.27 17.71
C ALA A 250 -3.22 -17.46 16.76
N ARG A 251 -4.22 -18.31 17.04
CA ARG A 251 -4.62 -19.41 16.14
C ARG A 251 -5.14 -18.88 14.81
N VAL A 252 -6.05 -17.91 14.85
CA VAL A 252 -6.66 -17.33 13.65
C VAL A 252 -5.62 -16.62 12.79
N GLU A 253 -4.72 -15.84 13.39
CA GLU A 253 -3.65 -15.12 12.68
C GLU A 253 -2.67 -16.05 11.93
N ALA A 254 -2.53 -17.29 12.39
CA ALA A 254 -1.64 -18.29 11.79
C ALA A 254 -2.25 -19.01 10.56
N ILE A 255 -3.57 -18.92 10.36
CA ILE A 255 -4.27 -19.61 9.27
C ILE A 255 -3.81 -19.06 7.91
N GLU A 256 -3.50 -19.96 6.99
CA GLU A 256 -3.24 -19.61 5.60
C GLU A 256 -4.54 -19.65 4.79
N VAL A 257 -4.83 -18.57 4.10
CA VAL A 257 -6.06 -18.41 3.31
C VAL A 257 -5.71 -18.02 1.88
N PRO A 258 -6.49 -18.48 0.89
CA PRO A 258 -6.33 -18.00 -0.47
C PRO A 258 -6.77 -16.53 -0.53
N PHE A 259 -5.86 -15.70 -1.03
CA PHE A 259 -6.03 -14.26 -1.15
C PHE A 259 -5.88 -13.83 -2.60
N TYR A 260 -6.74 -12.89 -3.02
CA TYR A 260 -6.85 -12.41 -4.39
C TYR A 260 -6.51 -10.91 -4.43
N PRO A 261 -5.23 -10.52 -4.33
CA PRO A 261 -4.84 -9.11 -4.41
C PRO A 261 -5.19 -8.54 -5.78
N ARG A 262 -5.62 -7.28 -5.79
CA ARG A 262 -5.74 -6.51 -7.01
C ARG A 262 -4.35 -6.27 -7.58
N ALA A 263 -4.20 -6.40 -8.89
CA ALA A 263 -2.93 -6.11 -9.52
C ALA A 263 -2.66 -4.60 -9.46
N LYS A 264 -1.43 -4.22 -9.10
CA LYS A 264 -1.06 -2.82 -8.85
C LYS A 264 0.24 -2.47 -9.56
N VAL A 265 0.27 -1.35 -10.27
CA VAL A 265 1.44 -0.82 -10.98
C VAL A 265 1.83 0.49 -10.33
N THR A 266 3.03 0.56 -9.78
CA THR A 266 3.57 1.76 -9.12
C THR A 266 4.67 2.35 -9.98
N VAL A 267 4.61 3.64 -10.28
CA VAL A 267 5.63 4.32 -11.10
C VAL A 267 6.18 5.51 -10.35
N ASN A 268 7.50 5.57 -10.18
CA ASN A 268 8.18 6.74 -9.64
C ASN A 268 8.54 7.71 -10.78
N GLU A 269 7.94 8.90 -10.79
CA GLU A 269 8.13 9.86 -11.90
C GLU A 269 9.60 10.34 -11.96
N ARG A 270 10.25 10.49 -10.80
CA ARG A 270 11.60 11.05 -10.68
C ARG A 270 12.69 10.06 -11.06
N THR A 271 12.57 8.79 -10.66
CA THR A 271 13.59 7.76 -10.93
C THR A 271 13.27 6.94 -12.18
N GLY A 272 12.04 7.03 -12.71
CA GLY A 272 11.58 6.18 -13.81
C GLY A 272 11.42 4.70 -13.42
N THR A 273 11.45 4.39 -12.12
CA THR A 273 11.28 3.03 -11.62
C THR A 273 9.81 2.62 -11.73
N VAL A 274 9.54 1.49 -12.39
CA VAL A 274 8.22 0.89 -12.49
C VAL A 274 8.21 -0.42 -11.71
N VAL A 275 7.28 -0.57 -10.78
CA VAL A 275 7.08 -1.77 -9.97
C VAL A 275 5.72 -2.35 -10.28
N ILE A 276 5.67 -3.63 -10.66
CA ILE A 276 4.45 -4.33 -11.06
C ILE A 276 4.16 -5.41 -10.01
N GLY A 277 3.03 -5.25 -9.32
CA GLY A 277 2.51 -6.18 -8.33
C GLY A 277 1.47 -7.10 -8.95
N GLY A 278 1.81 -8.39 -9.07
CA GLY A 278 0.97 -9.41 -9.70
C GLY A 278 1.13 -9.49 -11.22
N THR A 279 0.41 -10.41 -11.85
CA THR A 279 0.42 -10.58 -13.30
C THR A 279 -0.68 -9.71 -13.92
N VAL A 280 -0.31 -8.63 -14.60
CA VAL A 280 -1.25 -7.76 -15.31
C VAL A 280 -1.18 -8.04 -16.80
N VAL A 281 -2.24 -8.60 -17.36
CA VAL A 281 -2.37 -8.88 -18.80
C VAL A 281 -3.07 -7.70 -19.48
N LEU A 282 -2.56 -7.29 -20.64
CA LEU A 282 -3.12 -6.22 -21.44
C LEU A 282 -4.21 -6.75 -22.36
N GLN A 283 -5.35 -6.07 -22.40
CA GLN A 283 -6.39 -6.33 -23.39
C GLN A 283 -6.07 -5.62 -24.71
N PRO A 284 -6.65 -6.07 -25.84
CA PRO A 284 -6.45 -5.45 -27.14
C PRO A 284 -6.83 -3.95 -27.13
N VAL A 285 -5.88 -3.09 -27.48
CA VAL A 285 -6.06 -1.64 -27.52
C VAL A 285 -5.03 -0.99 -28.45
N SER A 286 -5.41 0.11 -29.08
CA SER A 286 -4.51 0.95 -29.86
C SER A 286 -4.47 2.36 -29.27
N ILE A 287 -3.27 2.84 -28.93
CA ILE A 287 -3.05 4.15 -28.32
C ILE A 287 -1.98 4.90 -29.10
N LEU A 288 -2.24 6.19 -29.34
CA LEU A 288 -1.27 7.13 -29.89
C LEU A 288 -0.92 8.17 -28.83
N HIS A 289 0.35 8.28 -28.46
CA HIS A 289 0.79 9.22 -27.42
C HIS A 289 2.21 9.70 -27.70
N GLY A 290 2.44 11.02 -27.77
CA GLY A 290 3.80 11.59 -27.87
C GLY A 290 4.62 11.13 -29.09
N GLY A 291 3.98 10.70 -30.18
CA GLY A 291 4.66 10.12 -31.35
C GLY A 291 4.95 8.61 -31.23
N LEU A 292 4.49 7.96 -30.16
CA LEU A 292 4.45 6.50 -29.99
C LEU A 292 3.07 5.97 -30.39
N SER A 293 3.06 4.80 -31.04
CA SER A 293 1.84 4.03 -31.31
C SER A 293 1.96 2.67 -30.66
N VAL A 294 1.13 2.40 -29.66
CA VAL A 294 1.04 1.10 -28.99
C VAL A 294 -0.17 0.38 -29.55
N ASN A 295 0.01 -0.80 -30.12
CA ASN A 295 -1.07 -1.61 -30.67
C ASN A 295 -0.98 -3.04 -30.10
N VAL A 296 -1.98 -3.43 -29.32
CA VAL A 296 -2.12 -4.78 -28.78
C VAL A 296 -3.13 -5.53 -29.67
N VAL A 297 -2.63 -6.49 -30.45
CA VAL A 297 -3.46 -7.22 -31.43
C VAL A 297 -4.00 -8.53 -30.84
N SER A 298 -5.26 -8.84 -31.14
CA SER A 298 -5.87 -10.16 -30.89
C SER A 298 -5.70 -11.07 -32.10
N GLU A 299 -4.95 -12.16 -31.97
CA GLU A 299 -4.85 -13.17 -33.02
C GLU A 299 -5.88 -14.28 -32.76
N PHE A 300 -6.92 -14.34 -33.58
CA PHE A 300 -7.81 -15.51 -33.60
C PHE A 300 -7.19 -16.58 -34.49
N GLN A 301 -6.74 -17.69 -33.89
CA GLN A 301 -6.39 -18.88 -34.67
C GLN A 301 -7.68 -19.47 -35.27
N THR A 302 -7.92 -19.21 -36.55
CA THR A 302 -8.94 -19.90 -37.32
C THR A 302 -8.41 -21.28 -37.70
N SER A 303 -8.90 -22.33 -37.03
CA SER A 303 -8.67 -23.72 -37.47
C SER A 303 -9.56 -23.98 -38.68
N GLN A 304 -9.07 -23.71 -39.89
CA GLN A 304 -9.79 -24.04 -41.11
C GLN A 304 -9.54 -25.51 -41.49
N PRO A 305 -10.57 -26.37 -41.58
CA PRO A 305 -10.42 -27.76 -41.99
C PRO A 305 -9.98 -27.91 -43.46
N ASN A 306 -9.41 -29.08 -43.76
CA ASN A 306 -8.67 -29.44 -44.98
C ASN A 306 -9.27 -28.96 -46.34
N PRO A 307 -8.42 -28.70 -47.37
CA PRO A 307 -8.75 -28.02 -48.65
C PRO A 307 -9.77 -28.68 -49.60
N PHE A 308 -10.58 -29.65 -49.17
CA PHE A 308 -11.55 -30.36 -50.02
C PHE A 308 -13.01 -29.92 -49.83
N ALA A 309 -13.28 -28.87 -49.06
CA ALA A 309 -14.60 -28.25 -49.02
C ALA A 309 -14.78 -27.32 -50.24
N GLN A 310 -15.80 -27.58 -51.06
CA GLN A 310 -16.14 -26.83 -52.27
C GLN A 310 -16.67 -25.41 -51.95
N GLY A 311 -15.79 -24.52 -51.49
CA GLY A 311 -16.08 -23.09 -51.32
C GLY A 311 -15.33 -22.26 -52.36
N THR A 312 -16.03 -21.34 -53.03
CA THR A 312 -15.44 -20.40 -53.99
C THR A 312 -14.68 -19.29 -53.26
N THR A 313 -13.37 -19.20 -53.47
CA THR A 313 -12.55 -18.07 -53.01
C THR A 313 -12.86 -16.83 -53.84
N GLN A 314 -13.25 -15.74 -53.18
CA GLN A 314 -13.46 -14.44 -53.82
C GLN A 314 -12.23 -13.56 -53.58
N THR A 315 -11.62 -13.05 -54.64
CA THR A 315 -10.46 -12.15 -54.58
C THR A 315 -10.90 -10.78 -54.09
N VAL A 316 -10.28 -10.28 -53.01
CA VAL A 316 -10.42 -8.88 -52.57
C VAL A 316 -9.16 -8.13 -53.00
N GLN A 317 -9.35 -7.07 -53.78
CA GLN A 317 -8.29 -6.15 -54.21
C GLN A 317 -7.76 -5.39 -52.99
N GLN A 318 -6.48 -5.53 -52.65
CA GLN A 318 -5.82 -4.66 -51.66
C GLN A 318 -5.21 -3.45 -52.38
N THR A 319 -5.85 -2.29 -52.23
CA THR A 319 -5.26 -1.00 -52.62
C THR A 319 -4.18 -0.64 -51.59
N ARG A 320 -2.91 -0.71 -51.99
CA ARG A 320 -1.79 -0.20 -51.18
C ARG A 320 -1.66 1.30 -51.43
N VAL A 321 -2.05 2.11 -50.44
CA VAL A 321 -1.73 3.54 -50.39
C VAL A 321 -0.49 3.68 -49.51
N GLU A 322 0.66 4.00 -50.12
CA GLU A 322 1.87 4.36 -49.40
C GLU A 322 1.82 5.85 -49.04
N THR A 323 1.37 6.16 -47.83
CA THR A 323 1.56 7.49 -47.24
C THR A 323 2.78 7.42 -46.34
N ARG A 324 3.84 8.14 -46.70
CA ARG A 324 5.02 8.37 -45.85
C ARG A 324 4.63 9.32 -44.72
N ASP A 325 4.03 8.78 -43.67
CA ASP A 325 3.96 9.50 -42.40
C ASP A 325 5.21 9.22 -41.56
N LYS A 326 5.62 10.24 -40.79
CA LYS A 326 6.81 10.31 -39.92
C LYS A 326 6.99 9.02 -39.11
N PRO A 327 8.23 8.66 -38.70
CA PRO A 327 8.47 7.43 -37.94
C PRO A 327 7.78 7.52 -36.57
N VAL A 328 6.53 7.07 -36.50
CA VAL A 328 5.84 6.79 -35.26
C VAL A 328 6.48 5.51 -34.75
N SER A 329 7.18 5.60 -33.62
CA SER A 329 7.75 4.41 -32.99
C SER A 329 6.60 3.51 -32.57
N ARG A 330 6.42 2.42 -33.33
CA ARG A 330 5.29 1.49 -33.18
C ARG A 330 5.70 0.30 -32.32
N ILE A 331 4.91 0.02 -31.29
CA ILE A 331 5.03 -1.16 -30.45
C ILE A 331 3.83 -2.05 -30.76
N GLU A 332 4.10 -3.21 -31.36
CA GLU A 332 3.09 -4.25 -31.58
C GLU A 332 3.26 -5.34 -30.52
N LEU A 333 2.26 -5.49 -29.66
CA LEU A 333 2.23 -6.51 -28.61
C LEU A 333 1.22 -7.59 -28.98
N LYS A 334 1.60 -8.85 -28.72
CA LYS A 334 0.72 -10.01 -28.91
C LYS A 334 -0.35 -10.07 -27.82
N GLN A 335 -1.48 -10.72 -28.11
CA GLN A 335 -2.48 -11.05 -27.11
C GLN A 335 -1.87 -11.85 -25.96
N GLY A 336 -2.16 -11.45 -24.72
CA GLY A 336 -1.53 -12.02 -23.53
C GLY A 336 -0.24 -11.31 -23.10
N ALA A 337 0.20 -10.27 -23.82
CA ALA A 337 1.30 -9.42 -23.38
C ALA A 337 1.01 -8.79 -22.02
N THR A 338 2.05 -8.68 -21.20
CA THR A 338 1.95 -8.13 -19.86
C THR A 338 2.33 -6.66 -19.84
N VAL A 339 1.98 -5.97 -18.75
CA VAL A 339 2.49 -4.61 -18.49
C VAL A 339 4.02 -4.58 -18.45
N ASP A 340 4.65 -5.65 -17.97
CA ASP A 340 6.12 -5.76 -17.91
C ASP A 340 6.72 -5.69 -19.33
N ASP A 341 6.12 -6.43 -20.28
CA ASP A 341 6.53 -6.41 -21.69
C ASP A 341 6.38 -5.01 -22.32
N LEU A 342 5.26 -4.34 -22.05
CA LEU A 342 5.01 -2.98 -22.55
C LEU A 342 6.02 -1.99 -22.00
N VAL A 343 6.24 -1.99 -20.68
CA VAL A 343 7.15 -1.05 -20.00
C VAL A 343 8.58 -1.25 -20.48
N ARG A 344 9.05 -2.50 -20.61
CA ARG A 344 10.38 -2.79 -21.16
C ARG A 344 10.54 -2.29 -22.59
N ASN A 345 9.54 -2.49 -23.43
CA ASN A 345 9.58 -2.03 -24.83
C ASN A 345 9.58 -0.49 -24.92
N LEU A 346 8.76 0.18 -24.10
CA LEU A 346 8.73 1.65 -24.01
C LEU A 346 10.08 2.20 -23.53
N GLN A 347 10.67 1.60 -22.49
CA GLN A 347 12.00 1.99 -21.99
C GLN A 347 13.10 1.78 -23.04
N THR A 348 13.05 0.70 -23.81
CA THR A 348 14.02 0.41 -24.88
C THR A 348 13.96 1.45 -26.00
N ILE A 349 12.77 1.98 -26.29
CA ILE A 349 12.55 3.03 -27.30
C ILE A 349 12.89 4.43 -26.76
N GLY A 350 13.22 4.54 -25.47
CA GLY A 350 13.58 5.80 -24.82
C GLY A 350 12.38 6.64 -24.38
N ALA A 351 11.20 6.03 -24.19
CA ALA A 351 10.05 6.71 -23.62
C ALA A 351 10.37 7.24 -22.22
N SER A 352 9.96 8.48 -21.92
CA SER A 352 10.15 9.04 -20.59
C SER A 352 9.20 8.39 -19.58
N ALA A 353 9.52 8.49 -18.28
CA ALA A 353 8.63 8.01 -17.23
C ALA A 353 7.21 8.63 -17.32
N ARG A 354 7.13 9.90 -17.73
CA ARG A 354 5.87 10.61 -17.97
C ARG A 354 5.07 10.01 -19.11
N ASP A 355 5.74 9.62 -20.20
CA ASP A 355 5.08 8.97 -21.32
C ASP A 355 4.54 7.60 -20.92
N VAL A 356 5.32 6.82 -20.15
CA VAL A 356 4.89 5.52 -19.62
C VAL A 356 3.66 5.68 -18.71
N ILE A 357 3.69 6.63 -17.77
CA ILE A 357 2.53 6.91 -16.90
C ILE A 357 1.30 7.27 -17.73
N SER A 358 1.46 8.17 -18.70
CA SER A 358 0.35 8.63 -19.54
C SER A 358 -0.24 7.52 -20.40
N ILE A 359 0.60 6.66 -20.97
CA ILE A 359 0.15 5.48 -21.73
C ILE A 359 -0.58 4.50 -20.83
N LEU A 360 -0.05 4.17 -19.64
CA LEU A 360 -0.71 3.25 -18.71
C LEU A 360 -2.05 3.80 -18.21
N GLN A 361 -2.13 5.10 -17.89
CA GLN A 361 -3.38 5.77 -17.52
C GLN A 361 -4.39 5.76 -18.67
N ALA A 362 -3.94 6.02 -19.91
CA ALA A 362 -4.78 5.96 -21.10
C ALA A 362 -5.31 4.53 -21.32
N MET A 363 -4.46 3.51 -21.20
CA MET A 363 -4.87 2.09 -21.29
C MET A 363 -5.90 1.74 -20.23
N LYS A 364 -5.71 2.19 -18.98
CA LYS A 364 -6.68 2.00 -17.90
C LYS A 364 -8.02 2.67 -18.22
N SER A 365 -8.01 3.91 -18.71
CA SER A 365 -9.23 4.63 -19.08
C SER A 365 -9.99 3.99 -20.24
N ALA A 366 -9.26 3.32 -21.14
CA ALA A 366 -9.81 2.57 -22.26
C ALA A 366 -10.31 1.17 -21.85
N GLY A 367 -10.16 0.77 -20.58
CA GLY A 367 -10.50 -0.56 -20.10
C GLY A 367 -9.52 -1.65 -20.54
N ALA A 368 -8.36 -1.27 -21.09
CA ALA A 368 -7.39 -2.20 -21.63
C ALA A 368 -6.40 -2.75 -20.58
N LEU A 369 -6.42 -2.16 -19.38
CA LEU A 369 -5.51 -2.45 -18.27
C LEU A 369 -6.33 -2.60 -16.98
N GLU A 370 -6.40 -3.82 -16.45
CA GLU A 370 -7.07 -4.12 -15.19
C GLU A 370 -6.07 -4.09 -14.02
N ALA A 371 -5.61 -2.88 -13.68
CA ALA A 371 -4.74 -2.66 -12.53
C ALA A 371 -4.95 -1.30 -11.85
N GLU A 372 -4.64 -1.24 -10.57
CA GLU A 372 -4.49 0.03 -9.87
C GLU A 372 -3.15 0.67 -10.27
N ILE A 373 -3.17 1.98 -10.57
CA ILE A 373 -1.96 2.72 -10.94
C ILE A 373 -1.71 3.73 -9.82
N GLU A 374 -0.52 3.69 -9.23
CA GLU A 374 -0.05 4.63 -8.23
C GLU A 374 1.20 5.36 -8.74
N VAL A 375 1.27 6.67 -8.53
CA VAL A 375 2.39 7.52 -8.95
C VAL A 375 3.08 8.06 -7.70
N LEU A 376 4.41 7.89 -7.62
CA LEU A 376 5.28 8.24 -6.48
C LEU A 376 6.30 9.34 -6.79
#